data_AF-A0A317N722-F1
#
_entry.id   AF-A0A317N722-F1
#
_cell.length_a   1.000
_cell.length_b   1.000
_cell.length_c   1.000
_cell.angle_alpha   90.00
_cell.angle_beta   90.00
_cell.angle_gamma   90.00
#
_symmetry.space_group_name_H-M   'P 1'
#
loop_
_entity.id
_entity.type
_entity.pdbx_description
1 polymer ?
#
loop_
_entity_poly.entity_id
_entity_poly.type
_entity_poly.pdbx_seq_one_letter_code
_entity_poly.pdbx_strand_id
1 'polypeptide(L)'
;MSLSRLRSHGIGAAAGALIALTALVGCGTDSAPAESANPAADSASFPRTLDTVMGQVTIPKAPQRVVVLDTAELDSTTLLG
;
A
#
# COMPACT_ATOMS: atom_id res chain seq x y z
N MET A 1 -23.96 36.74 -47.90
CA MET A 1 -24.11 36.96 -46.44
C MET A 1 -23.86 35.66 -45.68
N SER A 2 -22.86 35.69 -44.78
CA SER A 2 -22.67 34.84 -43.59
C SER A 2 -22.26 33.37 -43.73
N LEU A 3 -21.00 33.15 -44.14
CA LEU A 3 -20.18 32.03 -43.65
C LEU A 3 -19.70 32.36 -42.22
N SER A 4 -20.44 31.97 -41.16
CA SER A 4 -19.92 32.19 -39.79
C SER A 4 -20.60 31.41 -38.64
N ARG A 5 -21.59 30.53 -38.87
CA ARG A 5 -22.35 29.92 -37.75
C ARG A 5 -22.05 28.44 -37.44
N LEU A 6 -20.96 27.87 -37.94
CA LEU A 6 -20.59 26.46 -37.67
C LEU A 6 -19.16 26.27 -37.11
N ARG A 7 -18.56 27.30 -36.50
CA ARG A 7 -17.18 27.22 -35.95
C ARG A 7 -17.05 27.70 -34.49
N SER A 8 -18.09 27.56 -33.67
CA SER A 8 -18.11 28.17 -32.32
C SER A 8 -18.43 27.24 -31.14
N HIS A 9 -18.43 25.91 -31.31
CA HIS A 9 -18.66 24.97 -30.20
C HIS A 9 -17.61 23.85 -30.14
N GLY A 10 -16.33 24.18 -30.37
CA GLY A 10 -15.25 23.19 -30.43
C GLY A 10 -14.00 23.53 -29.62
N ILE A 11 -14.01 24.59 -28.79
CA ILE A 11 -12.81 25.08 -28.10
C ILE A 11 -12.97 25.06 -26.56
N GLY A 12 -14.18 24.86 -26.02
CA GLY A 12 -14.39 24.75 -24.56
C GLY A 12 -14.08 23.37 -23.96
N ALA A 13 -14.21 22.29 -24.74
CA ALA A 13 -14.08 20.92 -24.22
C ALA A 13 -12.62 20.45 -24.05
N ALA A 14 -11.68 21.05 -24.78
CA ALA A 14 -10.26 20.66 -24.72
C ALA A 14 -9.55 21.19 -23.46
N ALA A 15 -9.97 22.34 -22.93
CA ALA A 15 -9.39 22.93 -21.73
C ALA A 15 -9.81 22.18 -20.44
N GLY A 16 -11.03 21.63 -20.39
CA GLY A 16 -11.51 20.84 -19.24
C GLY A 16 -10.83 19.47 -19.12
N ALA A 17 -10.51 18.84 -20.26
CA ALA A 17 -9.84 17.54 -20.28
C ALA A 17 -8.41 17.61 -19.70
N LEU A 18 -7.66 18.68 -19.98
CA LEU A 18 -6.31 18.88 -19.43
C LEU A 18 -6.31 19.05 -17.90
N ILE A 19 -7.31 19.74 -17.34
CA ILE A 19 -7.46 19.91 -15.88
C ILE A 19 -7.86 18.59 -15.21
N ALA A 20 -8.73 17.80 -15.86
CA ALA A 20 -9.12 16.48 -15.36
C ALA A 20 -7.96 15.46 -15.34
N LEU A 21 -7.02 15.53 -16.29
CA LEU A 21 -5.82 14.68 -16.25
C LEU A 21 -4.87 15.08 -15.11
N THR A 22 -4.74 16.36 -14.76
CA THR A 22 -3.90 16.78 -13.61
C THR A 22 -4.50 16.39 -12.25
N ALA A 23 -5.82 16.23 -12.15
CA ALA A 23 -6.46 15.75 -10.92
C ALA A 23 -6.16 14.27 -10.62
N LEU A 24 -5.86 13.45 -11.64
CA LEU A 24 -5.48 12.05 -11.45
C LEU A 24 -4.02 11.85 -11.00
N VAL A 25 -3.13 12.83 -11.23
CA VAL A 25 -1.73 12.77 -10.78
C VAL A 25 -1.63 12.89 -9.25
N GLY A 26 -2.67 13.37 -8.58
CA GLY A 26 -2.72 13.50 -7.11
C GLY A 26 -2.98 12.19 -6.35
N CYS A 27 -3.44 11.12 -7.00
CA CYS A 27 -3.62 9.80 -6.38
C CYS A 27 -2.43 8.85 -6.61
N GLY A 28 -1.28 9.36 -7.08
CA GLY A 28 -0.10 8.53 -7.34
C GLY A 28 1.23 9.28 -7.35
N THR A 29 1.33 10.41 -6.65
CA THR A 29 2.62 11.05 -6.36
C THR A 29 2.97 10.81 -4.91
N ASP A 30 3.73 9.75 -4.68
CA ASP A 30 4.51 9.54 -3.45
C ASP A 30 5.63 10.59 -3.42
N SER A 31 5.27 11.84 -3.09
CA SER A 31 6.26 12.79 -2.58
C SER A 31 6.58 12.33 -1.18
N ALA A 32 7.53 11.38 -1.07
CA ALA A 32 8.03 10.89 0.19
C ALA A 32 8.40 12.09 1.06
N PRO A 33 7.71 12.32 2.21
CA PRO A 33 8.35 13.00 3.32
C PRO A 33 9.67 12.28 3.54
N ALA A 34 10.75 12.99 3.88
CA ALA A 34 12.01 12.34 4.27
C ALA A 34 11.66 11.19 5.23
N GLU A 35 11.75 9.96 4.73
CA GLU A 35 11.37 8.79 5.49
C GLU A 35 12.28 8.82 6.70
N SER A 36 11.71 9.08 7.88
CA SER A 36 12.30 8.57 9.11
C SER A 36 12.58 7.12 8.79
N ALA A 37 13.85 6.76 8.65
CA ALA A 37 14.26 5.41 8.30
C ALA A 37 13.54 4.48 9.27
N ASN A 38 12.47 3.86 8.79
CA ASN A 38 11.86 2.77 9.51
C ASN A 38 13.00 1.77 9.62
N PRO A 39 13.41 1.33 10.82
CA PRO A 39 14.49 0.36 10.92
C PRO A 39 14.14 -0.74 9.93
N ALA A 40 15.01 -0.92 8.93
CA ALA A 40 14.80 -1.93 7.90
C ALA A 40 14.40 -3.19 8.66
N ALA A 41 13.23 -3.74 8.35
CA ALA A 41 12.76 -4.94 9.01
C ALA A 41 13.90 -5.96 8.86
N ASP A 42 14.66 -6.17 9.95
CA ASP A 42 15.79 -7.08 9.94
C ASP A 42 15.23 -8.37 9.35
N SER A 43 15.74 -8.78 8.20
CA SER A 43 15.32 -10.02 7.56
C SER A 43 15.46 -11.10 8.63
N ALA A 44 14.34 -11.54 9.19
CA ALA A 44 14.35 -12.14 10.51
C ALA A 44 15.26 -13.38 10.50
N SER A 45 16.44 -13.28 11.09
CA SER A 45 17.39 -14.38 11.17
C SER A 45 16.84 -15.47 12.09
N PHE A 46 16.92 -16.72 11.66
CA PHE A 46 16.58 -17.89 12.48
C PHE A 46 17.87 -18.53 13.01
N PRO A 47 17.86 -19.20 14.18
CA PRO A 47 16.70 -19.50 15.04
C PRO A 47 16.20 -18.31 15.86
N ARG A 48 14.92 -18.35 16.26
CA ARG A 48 14.30 -17.38 17.18
C ARG A 48 13.74 -18.10 18.41
N THR A 49 14.10 -17.64 19.59
CA THR A 49 13.53 -18.14 20.84
C THR A 49 12.63 -17.08 21.43
N LEU A 50 11.41 -17.49 21.79
CA LEU A 50 10.36 -16.65 22.35
C LEU A 50 10.06 -17.14 23.76
N ASP A 51 9.99 -16.20 24.70
CA ASP A 51 9.44 -16.47 26.02
C ASP A 51 7.91 -16.49 25.94
N THR A 52 7.30 -17.55 26.45
CA THR A 52 5.84 -17.67 26.57
C THR A 52 5.47 -17.97 28.00
N VAL A 53 4.19 -17.81 28.35
CA VAL A 53 3.68 -18.13 29.70
C VAL A 53 3.95 -19.60 30.07
N MET A 54 4.01 -20.51 29.09
CA MET A 54 4.27 -21.94 29.28
C MET A 54 5.76 -22.31 29.22
N GLY A 55 6.64 -21.32 29.12
CA GLY A 55 8.08 -21.50 28.96
C GLY A 55 8.60 -21.08 27.58
N GLN A 56 9.87 -21.37 27.32
CA GLN A 56 10.54 -20.96 26.09
C GLN A 56 10.15 -21.85 24.90
N VAL A 57 9.92 -21.23 23.75
CA VAL A 57 9.67 -21.90 22.46
C VAL A 57 10.68 -21.42 21.44
N THR A 58 11.33 -22.36 20.73
CA THR A 58 12.31 -22.04 19.67
C THR A 58 11.72 -22.34 18.30
N ILE A 59 11.78 -21.36 17.40
CA ILE A 59 11.48 -21.49 15.97
C ILE A 59 12.83 -21.63 15.24
N PRO A 60 13.20 -22.84 14.75
CA PRO A 60 14.55 -23.09 14.26
C PRO A 60 14.82 -22.53 12.86
N LYS A 61 13.78 -22.34 12.05
CA LYS A 61 13.84 -21.87 10.66
C LYS A 61 12.54 -21.18 10.26
N ALA A 62 12.54 -20.47 9.13
CA ALA A 62 11.35 -19.83 8.59
C ALA A 62 10.19 -20.83 8.42
N PRO A 63 9.00 -20.57 9.01
CA PRO A 63 7.83 -21.43 8.87
C PRO A 63 7.27 -21.33 7.45
N GLN A 64 6.82 -22.46 6.90
CA GLN A 64 6.17 -22.51 5.58
C GLN A 64 4.64 -22.51 5.66
N ARG A 65 4.10 -22.92 6.81
CA ARG A 65 2.67 -22.98 7.09
C ARG A 65 2.47 -22.69 8.56
N VAL A 66 1.48 -21.85 8.87
CA VAL A 66 1.09 -21.48 10.22
C VAL A 66 -0.33 -22.01 10.44
N VAL A 67 -0.54 -22.75 11.53
CA VAL A 67 -1.86 -23.23 11.95
C VAL A 67 -2.24 -22.47 13.20
N VAL A 68 -3.40 -21.83 13.17
CA VAL A 68 -3.92 -21.04 14.27
C VAL A 68 -5.11 -21.78 14.87
N LEU A 69 -5.04 -22.05 16.17
CA LEU A 69 -6.09 -22.80 16.89
C LEU A 69 -7.08 -21.86 17.60
N ASP A 70 -6.62 -20.69 18.03
CA ASP A 70 -7.43 -19.69 18.73
C ASP A 70 -7.83 -18.56 17.78
N THR A 71 -9.11 -18.22 17.77
CA THR A 71 -9.65 -17.10 17.00
C THR A 71 -9.06 -15.74 17.41
N ALA A 72 -8.67 -15.55 18.68
CA ALA A 72 -8.08 -14.28 19.13
C ALA A 72 -6.75 -13.95 18.41
N GLU A 73 -5.99 -14.99 18.05
CA GLU A 73 -4.70 -14.84 17.35
C GLU A 73 -4.85 -14.93 15.81
N LEU A 74 -6.03 -15.33 15.32
CA LEU A 74 -6.32 -15.47 13.89
C LEU A 74 -6.32 -14.10 13.19
N ASP A 75 -6.85 -13.07 13.84
CA ASP A 75 -6.88 -11.72 13.27
C ASP A 75 -5.46 -11.16 13.13
N SER A 76 -4.63 -11.28 14.19
CA SER A 76 -3.24 -10.84 14.19
C SER A 76 -2.42 -11.52 13.09
N THR A 77 -2.53 -12.83 12.95
CA THR A 77 -1.82 -13.58 11.90
C THR A 77 -2.32 -13.23 10.51
N THR A 78 -3.64 -13.10 10.31
CA THR A 78 -4.22 -12.75 9.00
C THR A 78 -3.84 -11.35 8.54
N LEU A 79 -3.77 -10.38 9.46
CA LEU A 79 -3.44 -8.99 9.14
C LEU A 79 -1.94 -8.76 8.90
N LEU A 80 -1.08 -9.62 9.44
CA LEU A 80 0.37 -9.51 9.30
C LEU A 80 0.97 -10.36 8.16
N GLY A 81 0.22 -11.34 7.63
CA GLY A 81 0.57 -12.13 6.44
C GLY A 81 1.32 -13.43 6.74
#